data_AF-A0A7J9G189-F1
#
_entry.id   AF-A0A7J9G189-F1
#
_cell.length_a   1.000
_cell.length_b   1.000
_cell.length_c   1.000
_cell.angle_alpha   90.00
_cell.angle_beta   90.00
_cell.angle_gamma   90.00
#
_symmetry.space_group_name_H-M   'P 1'
#
loop_
_entity.id
_entity.type
_entity.pdbx_description
1 polymer ?
#
loop_
_entity_poly.entity_id
_entity_poly.type
_entity_poly.pdbx_seq_one_letter_code
_entity_poly.pdbx_strand_id
1 'polypeptide(L)'
;MHRRGCANHNTQTKLSDEDRSCISNLIKEIKGRGYNFRSLSFKHVPREANKAAHAMAKEGGRYEHHRFWIEEAPHTVEILTNPERRNGNHGG
;
A
#
# COMPACT_ATOMS: atom_id res chain seq x y z
N MET A 1 11.93 18.33 -39.40
CA MET A 1 10.83 17.35 -39.26
C MET A 1 10.61 17.09 -37.77
N HIS A 2 9.45 17.50 -37.26
CA HIS A 2 9.08 17.47 -35.84
C HIS A 2 8.53 16.09 -35.43
N ARG A 3 9.08 15.45 -34.39
CA ARG A 3 8.35 14.43 -33.61
C ARG A 3 8.64 14.53 -32.11
N ARG A 4 7.73 15.27 -31.46
CA ARG A 4 7.05 15.05 -30.16
C ARG A 4 7.89 14.47 -29.02
N GLY A 5 8.32 15.37 -28.12
CA GLY A 5 8.69 15.02 -26.76
C GLY A 5 7.47 14.51 -25.97
N CYS A 6 7.68 13.43 -25.22
CA CYS A 6 6.70 12.84 -24.33
C CYS A 6 6.29 13.85 -23.26
N ALA A 7 4.98 14.07 -23.11
CA ALA A 7 4.42 14.91 -22.08
C ALA A 7 4.70 14.31 -20.70
N ASN A 8 5.38 15.08 -19.85
CA ASN A 8 5.42 14.81 -18.42
C ASN A 8 4.01 15.04 -17.87
N HIS A 9 3.28 13.95 -17.64
CA HIS A 9 2.04 13.99 -16.86
C HIS A 9 2.39 14.19 -15.38
N ASN A 10 2.80 15.40 -15.03
CA ASN A 10 2.77 15.86 -13.65
C ASN A 10 1.30 16.19 -13.33
N THR A 11 0.52 15.18 -12.96
CA THR A 11 -0.84 15.36 -12.46
C THR A 11 -0.78 15.94 -11.05
N GLN A 12 -0.44 17.23 -10.98
CA GLN A 12 -0.79 18.05 -9.83
C GLN A 12 -2.32 18.18 -9.85
N THR A 13 -3.00 17.33 -9.08
CA THR A 13 -4.43 17.48 -8.84
C THR A 13 -4.62 18.80 -8.12
N LYS A 14 -5.14 19.80 -8.87
CA LYS A 14 -5.63 21.05 -8.28
C LYS A 14 -6.58 20.69 -7.15
N LEU A 15 -6.16 20.96 -5.92
CA LEU A 15 -7.05 20.97 -4.76
C LEU A 15 -7.84 22.27 -4.83
N SER A 16 -8.95 22.29 -5.55
CA SER A 16 -10.00 23.29 -5.33
C SER A 16 -11.37 22.65 -5.49
N ASP A 17 -12.23 23.03 -4.56
CA ASP A 17 -13.58 22.57 -4.24
C ASP A 17 -13.66 21.20 -3.56
N GLU A 18 -14.34 21.22 -2.42
CA GLU A 18 -14.46 20.18 -1.41
C GLU A 18 -14.42 18.74 -1.96
N ASP A 19 -13.53 17.92 -1.40
CA ASP A 19 -13.51 16.48 -1.67
C ASP A 19 -14.82 15.84 -1.19
N ARG A 20 -15.76 15.62 -2.11
CA ARG A 20 -17.06 14.98 -1.86
C ARG A 20 -17.00 13.46 -1.83
N SER A 21 -15.81 12.87 -1.87
CA SER A 21 -15.66 11.42 -1.78
C SER A 21 -16.04 10.92 -0.39
N CYS A 22 -16.67 9.74 -0.33
CA CYS A 22 -16.94 9.05 0.95
C CYS A 22 -15.66 8.67 1.70
N ILE A 23 -14.50 8.69 1.03
CA ILE A 23 -13.16 8.46 1.60
C ILE A 23 -12.40 9.75 1.89
N SER A 24 -13.01 10.92 1.78
CA SER A 24 -12.36 12.23 2.00
C SER A 24 -11.70 12.33 3.38
N ASN A 25 -12.32 11.77 4.41
CA ASN A 25 -11.74 11.69 5.76
C ASN A 25 -10.44 10.88 5.78
N LEU A 26 -10.40 9.72 5.11
CA LEU A 26 -9.18 8.91 4.99
C LEU A 26 -8.08 9.66 4.23
N ILE A 27 -8.43 10.38 3.16
CA ILE A 27 -7.47 11.19 2.39
C ILE A 27 -6.86 12.29 3.26
N LYS A 28 -7.69 12.98 4.06
CA LYS A 28 -7.23 14.01 5.00
C LYS A 28 -6.29 13.44 6.05
N GLU A 29 -6.63 12.28 6.63
CA GLU A 29 -5.77 11.60 7.60
C GLU A 29 -4.42 11.18 7.01
N ILE A 30 -4.42 10.59 5.81
CA ILE A 30 -3.19 10.17 5.12
C ILE A 30 -2.30 11.40 4.86
N LYS A 31 -2.88 12.50 4.35
CA LYS A 31 -2.15 13.75 4.13
C LYS A 31 -1.62 14.35 5.44
N GLY A 32 -2.41 14.30 6.51
CA GLY A 32 -2.00 14.76 7.85
C GLY A 32 -0.81 13.97 8.40
N ARG A 33 -0.76 12.65 8.16
CA ARG A 33 0.40 11.82 8.54
C ARG A 33 1.62 12.03 7.65
N GLY A 34 1.42 12.52 6.44
CA GLY A 34 2.49 12.78 5.47
C GLY A 34 3.55 13.76 5.97
N TYR A 35 3.17 14.71 6.83
CA TYR A 35 4.10 15.70 7.41
C TYR A 35 5.18 15.08 8.32
N ASN A 36 5.00 13.85 8.79
CA ASN A 36 6.00 13.14 9.58
C ASN A 36 7.16 12.59 8.73
N PHE A 37 7.05 12.64 7.41
CA PHE A 37 8.06 12.13 6.49
C PHE A 37 8.78 13.29 5.81
N ARG A 38 10.11 13.17 5.67
CA ARG A 38 10.92 14.13 4.91
C ARG A 38 10.50 14.21 3.43
N SER A 39 10.03 13.11 2.87
CA SER A 39 9.50 13.01 1.52
C SER A 39 8.54 11.82 1.45
N LEU A 40 7.43 11.99 0.72
CA LEU A 40 6.42 10.96 0.51
C LEU A 40 5.98 10.97 -0.96
N SER A 41 5.99 9.81 -1.61
CA SER A 41 5.54 9.66 -2.99
C SER A 41 4.62 8.44 -3.11
N PHE A 42 3.54 8.58 -3.87
CA PHE A 42 2.60 7.50 -4.14
C PHE A 42 2.82 6.97 -5.56
N LYS A 43 2.86 5.65 -5.71
CA LYS A 43 3.00 4.98 -7.00
C LYS A 43 1.98 3.86 -7.10
N HIS A 44 1.42 3.68 -8.28
CA HIS A 44 0.61 2.52 -8.57
C HIS A 44 1.52 1.28 -8.72
N VAL A 45 1.15 0.18 -8.05
CA VAL A 45 1.86 -1.09 -8.11
C VAL A 45 0.85 -2.18 -8.47
N PRO A 46 1.13 -3.02 -9.49
CA PRO A 46 0.24 -4.11 -9.86
C PRO A 46 0.14 -5.15 -8.73
N ARG A 47 -0.97 -5.87 -8.68
CA ARG A 47 -1.30 -6.80 -7.58
C ARG A 47 -0.24 -7.89 -7.39
N GLU A 48 0.37 -8.34 -8.48
CA GLU A 48 1.41 -9.37 -8.51
C GLU A 48 2.66 -8.93 -7.74
N ALA A 49 2.93 -7.63 -7.69
CA ALA A 49 4.03 -7.03 -6.95
C ALA A 49 3.64 -6.54 -5.54
N ASN A 50 2.35 -6.65 -5.16
CA ASN A 50 1.82 -6.23 -3.87
C ASN A 50 1.07 -7.37 -3.13
N LYS A 51 1.55 -8.61 -3.30
CA LYS A 51 0.90 -9.83 -2.78
C LYS A 51 0.71 -9.82 -1.26
N ALA A 52 1.69 -9.30 -0.53
CA ALA A 52 1.64 -9.22 0.94
C ALA A 52 0.51 -8.31 1.42
N ALA A 53 0.45 -7.06 0.93
CA ALA A 53 -0.63 -6.14 1.29
C ALA A 53 -2.01 -6.66 0.86
N HIS A 54 -2.08 -7.28 -0.31
CA HIS A 54 -3.30 -7.94 -0.79
C HIS A 54 -3.77 -9.06 0.15
N ALA A 55 -2.85 -9.90 0.64
CA ALA A 55 -3.16 -10.96 1.58
C ALA A 55 -3.59 -10.41 2.95
N MET A 56 -2.92 -9.37 3.44
CA MET A 56 -3.30 -8.68 4.67
C MET A 56 -4.73 -8.11 4.60
N ALA A 57 -5.08 -7.46 3.49
CA ALA A 57 -6.43 -6.94 3.29
C ALA A 57 -7.48 -8.05 3.26
N LYS A 58 -7.16 -9.20 2.63
CA LYS A 58 -8.04 -10.37 2.61
C LYS A 58 -8.25 -10.96 4.00
N GLU A 59 -7.20 -11.12 4.79
CA GLU A 59 -7.30 -11.67 6.15
C GLU A 59 -8.09 -10.71 7.05
N GLY A 60 -7.81 -9.41 6.97
CA GLY A 60 -8.55 -8.39 7.72
C GLY A 60 -10.05 -8.40 7.43
N GLY A 61 -10.45 -8.59 6.17
CA GLY A 61 -11.86 -8.66 5.77
C GLY A 61 -12.63 -9.88 6.30
N ARG A 62 -11.96 -10.86 6.91
CA ARG A 62 -12.61 -12.01 7.56
C ARG A 62 -13.14 -11.69 8.95
N TYR A 63 -12.75 -10.55 9.52
CA TYR A 63 -13.15 -10.15 10.85
C TYR A 63 -14.20 -9.04 10.78
N GLU A 64 -15.29 -9.21 11.51
CA GLU A 64 -16.39 -8.24 11.59
C GLU A 64 -16.00 -6.97 12.36
N HIS A 65 -15.03 -7.08 13.27
CA HIS A 65 -14.53 -5.98 14.07
C HIS A 65 -13.08 -5.65 13.72
N HIS A 66 -12.73 -4.36 13.79
CA HIS A 66 -11.35 -3.92 13.66
C HIS A 66 -10.48 -4.60 14.72
N ARG A 67 -9.46 -5.34 14.26
CA ARG A 67 -8.41 -5.88 15.10
C ARG A 67 -7.10 -5.17 14.83
N PHE A 68 -6.29 -5.03 15.88
CA PHE A 68 -4.97 -4.46 15.81
C PHE A 68 -3.92 -5.56 15.96
N TRP A 69 -2.84 -5.44 15.21
CA TRP A 69 -1.65 -6.26 15.37
C TRP A 69 -0.90 -5.79 16.61
N ILE A 70 -0.74 -6.66 17.59
CA ILE A 70 -0.01 -6.31 18.82
C ILE A 70 1.48 -6.65 18.66
N GLU A 71 1.85 -7.79 18.02
CA GLU A 71 3.26 -8.20 17.90
C GLU A 71 3.64 -8.90 16.58
N GLU A 72 2.93 -9.95 16.13
CA GLU A 72 3.32 -10.73 14.93
C GLU A 72 2.22 -10.78 13.88
N ALA A 73 2.59 -10.68 12.59
CA ALA A 73 1.67 -10.81 11.45
C ALA A 73 0.98 -12.19 11.44
N PRO A 74 -0.24 -12.32 10.86
CA PRO A 74 -0.90 -13.61 10.84
C PRO A 74 -0.08 -14.55 9.97
N HIS A 75 -0.02 -15.81 10.38
CA HIS A 75 0.79 -16.82 9.71
C HIS A 75 0.52 -16.92 8.19
N THR A 76 -0.73 -16.68 7.77
CA THR A 76 -1.13 -16.65 6.34
C THR A 76 -0.43 -15.56 5.53
N VAL A 77 -0.09 -14.43 6.16
CA VAL A 77 0.65 -13.32 5.55
C VAL A 77 2.15 -13.55 5.65
N GLU A 78 2.63 -14.10 6.76
CA GLU A 78 4.05 -14.39 6.97
C GLU A 78 4.62 -15.35 5.92
N ILE A 79 3.86 -16.41 5.57
CA ILE A 79 4.23 -17.36 4.52
C ILE A 79 4.44 -16.66 3.16
N LEU A 80 3.72 -15.57 2.89
CA LEU A 80 3.77 -14.84 1.63
C LEU A 80 4.89 -13.79 1.60
N THR A 81 5.38 -13.35 2.75
CA THR A 81 6.42 -12.32 2.87
C THR A 81 7.82 -12.91 3.04
N ASN A 82 7.96 -14.15 3.49
CA ASN A 82 9.26 -14.78 3.74
C ASN A 82 9.40 -16.19 3.15
N PRO A 83 9.60 -16.31 1.83
CA PRO A 83 9.84 -17.61 1.19
C PRO A 83 11.20 -18.24 1.56
N GLU A 84 12.19 -17.43 1.98
CA GLU A 84 13.57 -17.85 2.24
C GLU A 84 13.75 -18.66 3.53
N ARG A 85 12.91 -18.43 4.56
CA ARG A 85 13.01 -19.16 5.85
C ARG A 85 12.79 -20.66 5.77
N ARG A 86 12.28 -21.18 4.65
CA ARG A 86 11.94 -22.60 4.50
C ARG A 86 13.08 -23.45 3.89
N ASN A 87 14.10 -22.83 3.29
CA ASN A 87 15.18 -23.56 2.61
C ASN A 87 16.40 -23.89 3.48
N GLY A 88 16.36 -23.59 4.79
CA GLY A 88 17.49 -23.80 5.70
C GLY A 88 17.57 -25.15 6.42
N ASN A 89 16.69 -26.13 6.13
CA ASN A 89 16.63 -27.38 6.90
C ASN A 89 16.66 -28.66 6.04
N HIS A 90 17.64 -28.78 5.15
CA HIS A 90 18.06 -30.07 4.58
C HIS A 90 19.60 -30.15 4.61
N GLY A 91 20.11 -30.79 5.66
CA GLY A 91 21.53 -31.06 5.87
C GLY A 91 21.72 -31.86 7.14
N GLY A 92 21.17 -33.07 7.15
CA GLY A 92 21.60 -34.14 8.05
C GLY A 92 22.73 -34.93 7.42
#